data_AF-A0A3N5RSY5-F1
#
_entry.id   AF-A0A3N5RSY5-F1
#
_cell.length_a   1.000
_cell.length_b   1.000
_cell.length_c   1.000
_cell.angle_alpha   90.00
_cell.angle_beta   90.00
_cell.angle_gamma   90.00
#
_symmetry.space_group_name_H-M   'P 1'
#
loop_
_entity.id
_entity.type
_entity.pdbx_description
1 polymer ?
#
loop_
_entity_poly.entity_id
_entity_poly.type
_entity_poly.pdbx_seq_one_letter_code
_entity_poly.pdbx_strand_id
1 'polypeptide(L)'
;MFILPFTSPEATLESAGGKGLNLVRLTGAGFAVPRGFIVSTSAYREFVNANRWLPAIQSGVTNLSAEDASALDRASAQIRVAFSAGKMPEEIESAIRAAYTDFENKPVAVRSSATAEDLPDLSFAGQQDTYLNVIGSEQVLQAVINCWSSLWTARAIGYRIRNHIDHNEAALAVVVQEMVPSEASGVLFTANPLTGLRSESVIDATLGLGEALVSGQVEPDHYVVDTLEGHILAKTLGAKKISTRGKTGGGVEVIEENAEARQALSDEEIQQLAGVGRQIQKEYGFPQDIEWAFADQQLYILQSRPVTSLYPLPKESPEPLIIWFSFGSVQGLLGAMTPLGQDAIRMAFSGAAKLFGAQVRYDQNEVLVPAGERLWIRISDLLRNPVGARVYETILGFGEPSVRQILRGLAKEPRLGAGKGQLKISTLGGLLGFFLPIVGRGILNMHDPQKARGSFQTYIESQLVPLHVTGEDKFTRLAQRLQFMNENISTALYRLLPRFIPVLGPAVVSLGVLTRLAGSENDVQADHGFSAAALEVTRGLPDNVTTEMDMVLWRTASVIRQDRDSFAAFLDSDARGLASRYLNGTLPGAAQTALTDFMKQYGM
;
A
#
# COMPACT_ATOMS: atom_id res chain seq x y z
N MET A 1 -25.81 -7.17 26.56
CA MET A 1 -25.02 -8.21 27.23
C MET A 1 -23.64 -7.64 27.49
N PHE A 2 -23.17 -7.59 28.75
CA PHE A 2 -21.92 -6.89 29.08
C PHE A 2 -20.67 -7.74 28.89
N ILE A 3 -20.76 -9.06 29.07
CA ILE A 3 -19.65 -10.01 28.98
C ILE A 3 -19.90 -10.97 27.82
N LEU A 4 -18.87 -11.20 27.01
CA LEU A 4 -18.85 -12.16 25.92
C LEU A 4 -17.68 -13.14 26.15
N PRO A 5 -17.90 -14.43 26.43
CA PRO A 5 -16.80 -15.40 26.48
C PRO A 5 -16.15 -15.55 25.09
N PHE A 6 -14.90 -16.01 25.02
CA PHE A 6 -14.25 -16.28 23.72
C PHE A 6 -14.97 -17.34 22.88
N THR A 7 -15.84 -18.15 23.49
CA THR A 7 -16.69 -19.12 22.78
C THR A 7 -18.01 -18.52 22.29
N SER A 8 -18.25 -17.21 22.47
CA SER A 8 -19.53 -16.58 22.14
C SER A 8 -19.71 -16.42 20.62
N PRO A 9 -20.75 -17.02 20.02
CA PRO A 9 -21.08 -16.81 18.61
C PRO A 9 -21.68 -15.42 18.33
N GLU A 10 -22.07 -14.67 19.38
CA GLU A 10 -22.69 -13.35 19.28
C GLU A 10 -21.68 -12.20 19.22
N ALA A 11 -20.38 -12.50 19.33
CA ALA A 11 -19.34 -11.49 19.24
C ALA A 11 -19.28 -10.89 17.82
N THR A 12 -19.36 -9.56 17.73
CA THR A 12 -19.25 -8.81 16.49
C THR A 12 -18.10 -7.81 16.61
N LEU A 13 -17.64 -7.26 15.50
CA LEU A 13 -16.62 -6.21 15.51
C LEU A 13 -17.05 -5.02 16.39
N GLU A 14 -18.34 -4.66 16.35
CA GLU A 14 -18.91 -3.57 17.14
C GLU A 14 -18.97 -3.86 18.63
N SER A 15 -19.24 -5.12 19.02
CA SER A 15 -19.39 -5.50 20.43
C SER A 15 -18.07 -5.88 21.10
N ALA A 16 -17.16 -6.52 20.37
CA ALA A 16 -15.92 -7.10 20.89
C ALA A 16 -14.64 -6.36 20.47
N GLY A 17 -14.71 -5.46 19.49
CA GLY A 17 -13.53 -4.88 18.85
C GLY A 17 -12.74 -5.91 18.02
N GLY A 18 -11.70 -5.44 17.33
CA GLY A 18 -10.91 -6.26 16.41
C GLY A 18 -10.20 -7.42 17.11
N LYS A 19 -9.41 -7.14 18.18
CA LYS A 19 -8.70 -8.17 18.94
C LYS A 19 -9.63 -9.22 19.54
N GLY A 20 -10.71 -8.76 20.19
CA GLY A 20 -11.69 -9.64 20.81
C GLY A 20 -12.35 -10.57 19.80
N LEU A 21 -12.76 -10.05 18.64
CA LEU A 21 -13.34 -10.85 17.57
C LEU A 21 -12.35 -11.87 17.00
N ASN A 22 -11.08 -11.48 16.84
CA ASN A 22 -10.02 -12.39 16.38
C ASN A 22 -9.78 -13.54 17.38
N LEU A 23 -9.79 -13.26 18.69
CA LEU A 23 -9.67 -14.30 19.72
C LEU A 23 -10.86 -15.26 19.74
N VAL A 24 -12.08 -14.76 19.54
CA VAL A 24 -13.27 -15.60 19.39
C VAL A 24 -13.13 -16.52 18.19
N ARG A 25 -12.70 -15.97 17.05
CA ARG A 25 -12.49 -16.74 15.82
C ARG A 25 -11.44 -17.84 15.99
N LEU A 26 -10.28 -17.50 16.56
CA LEU A 26 -9.20 -18.46 16.82
C LEU A 26 -9.65 -19.58 17.78
N THR A 27 -10.38 -19.23 18.83
CA THR A 27 -10.93 -20.19 19.80
C THR A 27 -11.93 -21.13 19.11
N GLY A 28 -12.84 -20.59 18.29
CA GLY A 28 -13.82 -21.37 17.52
C GLY A 28 -13.19 -22.29 16.48
N ALA A 29 -12.03 -21.90 15.93
CA ALA A 29 -11.24 -22.72 15.00
C ALA A 29 -10.39 -23.80 15.72
N GLY A 30 -10.39 -23.85 17.06
CA GLY A 30 -9.72 -24.87 17.84
C GLY A 30 -8.22 -24.63 18.09
N PHE A 31 -7.73 -23.40 17.87
CA PHE A 31 -6.36 -23.04 18.24
C PHE A 31 -6.20 -22.94 19.76
N ALA A 32 -4.98 -23.16 20.25
CA ALA A 32 -4.65 -23.04 21.66
C ALA A 32 -4.63 -21.57 22.11
N VAL A 33 -5.80 -21.00 22.35
CA VAL A 33 -5.98 -19.65 22.89
C VAL A 33 -6.20 -19.74 24.40
N PRO A 34 -5.47 -18.97 25.23
CA PRO A 34 -5.74 -18.92 26.67
C PRO A 34 -7.19 -18.51 26.96
N ARG A 35 -7.80 -19.08 27.99
CA ARG A 35 -9.19 -18.80 28.37
C ARG A 35 -9.38 -17.31 28.61
N GLY A 36 -10.54 -16.78 28.27
CA GLY A 36 -10.81 -15.35 28.37
C GLY A 36 -12.25 -14.97 28.12
N PHE A 37 -12.55 -13.72 28.42
CA PHE A 37 -13.81 -13.06 28.11
C PHE A 37 -13.56 -11.63 27.66
N ILE A 38 -14.59 -11.04 27.07
CA ILE A 38 -14.58 -9.69 26.53
C ILE A 38 -15.64 -8.89 27.28
N VAL A 39 -15.21 -7.79 27.89
CA VAL A 39 -16.09 -6.73 28.36
C VAL A 39 -16.49 -5.91 27.14
N SER A 40 -17.74 -6.06 26.73
CA SER A 40 -18.25 -5.50 25.47
C SER A 40 -18.25 -3.97 25.43
N THR A 41 -18.34 -3.41 24.23
CA THR A 41 -18.54 -1.95 24.04
C THR A 41 -19.82 -1.43 24.67
N SER A 42 -20.84 -2.29 24.88
CA SER A 42 -22.07 -1.90 25.59
C SER A 42 -21.81 -1.56 27.05
N ALA A 43 -20.88 -2.27 27.71
CA ALA A 43 -20.48 -1.97 29.09
C ALA A 43 -19.76 -0.61 29.19
N TYR A 44 -18.91 -0.28 28.21
CA TYR A 44 -18.30 1.04 28.11
C TYR A 44 -19.34 2.14 27.98
N ARG A 45 -20.31 1.98 27.05
CA ARG A 45 -21.35 2.98 26.81
C ARG A 45 -22.21 3.21 28.06
N GLU A 46 -22.58 2.13 28.74
CA GLU A 46 -23.35 2.21 29.99
C GLU A 46 -22.54 2.86 31.12
N PHE A 47 -21.25 2.54 31.26
CA PHE A 47 -20.36 3.18 32.23
C PHE A 47 -20.28 4.71 32.01
N VAL A 48 -20.10 5.15 30.77
CA VAL A 48 -20.07 6.59 30.43
C VAL A 48 -21.42 7.27 30.68
N ASN A 49 -22.52 6.60 30.37
CA ASN A 49 -23.88 7.10 30.56
C ASN A 49 -24.24 7.25 32.05
N ALA A 50 -24.00 6.21 32.85
CA ALA A 50 -24.29 6.20 34.29
C ALA A 50 -23.54 7.30 35.05
N ASN A 51 -22.32 7.61 34.64
CA ASN A 51 -21.52 8.69 35.23
C ASN A 51 -21.81 10.09 34.64
N ARG A 52 -22.71 10.19 33.64
CA ARG A 52 -23.13 11.45 32.97
C ARG A 52 -21.97 12.24 32.34
N TRP A 53 -20.95 11.57 31.84
CA TRP A 53 -19.75 12.24 31.31
C TRP A 53 -19.82 12.56 29.83
N LEU A 54 -20.78 11.99 29.09
CA LEU A 54 -20.89 12.21 27.65
C LEU A 54 -20.89 13.71 27.28
N PRO A 55 -21.66 14.61 27.95
CA PRO A 55 -21.63 16.04 27.64
C PRO A 55 -20.29 16.72 27.96
N ALA A 56 -19.62 16.28 29.04
CA ALA A 56 -18.33 16.84 29.47
C ALA A 56 -17.19 16.42 28.54
N ILE A 57 -17.17 15.15 28.13
CA ILE A 57 -16.25 14.62 27.13
C ILE A 57 -16.45 15.37 25.82
N GLN A 58 -17.70 15.46 25.33
CA GLN A 58 -18.03 16.18 24.09
C GLN A 58 -17.54 17.62 24.12
N SER A 59 -17.86 18.36 25.17
CA SER A 59 -17.45 19.77 25.30
C SER A 59 -15.93 19.93 25.33
N GLY A 60 -15.21 18.98 25.93
CA GLY A 60 -13.76 18.99 26.04
C GLY A 60 -13.02 18.63 24.75
N VAL A 61 -13.64 17.89 23.84
CA VAL A 61 -13.02 17.46 22.56
C VAL A 61 -13.54 18.20 21.34
N THR A 62 -14.68 18.88 21.44
CA THR A 62 -15.27 19.64 20.33
C THR A 62 -14.36 20.83 19.98
N ASN A 63 -14.09 21.02 18.68
CA ASN A 63 -13.23 22.08 18.13
C ASN A 63 -11.74 22.00 18.49
N LEU A 64 -11.25 20.84 18.95
CA LEU A 64 -9.81 20.64 19.09
C LEU A 64 -9.14 20.51 17.71
N SER A 65 -7.98 21.14 17.56
CA SER A 65 -7.09 20.91 16.42
C SER A 65 -6.18 19.71 16.71
N ALA A 66 -5.97 18.85 15.72
CA ALA A 66 -4.99 17.76 15.81
C ALA A 66 -3.54 18.25 15.94
N GLU A 67 -3.29 19.53 15.64
CA GLU A 67 -1.97 20.16 15.68
C GLU A 67 -1.68 20.83 17.04
N ASP A 68 -2.69 21.06 17.88
CA ASP A 68 -2.52 21.66 19.21
C ASP A 68 -2.28 20.57 20.27
N ALA A 69 -1.02 20.12 20.35
CA ALA A 69 -0.61 19.11 21.33
C ALA A 69 -0.97 19.50 22.78
N SER A 70 -0.83 20.78 23.14
CA SER A 70 -1.11 21.25 24.51
C SER A 70 -2.60 21.20 24.84
N ALA A 71 -3.48 21.52 23.90
CA ALA A 71 -4.92 21.37 24.10
C ALA A 71 -5.35 19.90 24.17
N LEU A 72 -4.78 19.04 23.32
CA LEU A 72 -5.02 17.60 23.35
C LEU A 72 -4.60 16.98 24.70
N ASP A 73 -3.45 17.37 25.25
CA ASP A 73 -2.96 16.91 26.55
C ASP A 73 -3.87 17.36 27.69
N ARG A 74 -4.31 18.62 27.70
CA ARG A 74 -5.25 19.13 28.71
C ARG A 74 -6.59 18.39 28.68
N ALA A 75 -7.17 18.24 27.49
CA ALA A 75 -8.43 17.52 27.31
C ALA A 75 -8.30 16.06 27.74
N SER A 76 -7.20 15.40 27.33
CA SER A 76 -6.89 14.03 27.74
C SER A 76 -6.80 13.88 29.25
N ALA A 77 -6.03 14.75 29.92
CA ALA A 77 -5.85 14.71 31.37
C ALA A 77 -7.20 14.89 32.10
N GLN A 78 -8.01 15.87 31.69
CA GLN A 78 -9.32 16.12 32.29
C GLN A 78 -10.25 14.91 32.16
N ILE A 79 -10.33 14.32 30.96
CA ILE A 79 -11.19 13.16 30.71
C ILE A 79 -10.69 11.94 31.50
N ARG A 80 -9.39 11.66 31.48
CA ARG A 80 -8.84 10.49 32.18
C ARG A 80 -8.97 10.59 33.70
N VAL A 81 -8.85 11.77 34.29
CA VAL A 81 -9.15 12.00 35.72
C VAL A 81 -10.61 11.67 36.03
N ALA A 82 -11.55 12.04 35.14
CA ALA A 82 -12.95 11.65 35.31
C ALA A 82 -13.11 10.12 35.29
N PHE A 83 -12.54 9.43 34.30
CA PHE A 83 -12.58 7.96 34.20
C PHE A 83 -12.11 7.27 35.48
N SER A 84 -10.97 7.70 36.04
CA SER A 84 -10.44 7.13 37.29
C SER A 84 -11.33 7.38 38.51
N ALA A 85 -12.15 8.42 38.51
CA ALA A 85 -13.09 8.75 39.58
C ALA A 85 -14.50 8.16 39.37
N GLY A 86 -14.73 7.44 38.27
CA GLY A 86 -16.03 6.89 37.92
C GLY A 86 -16.47 5.76 38.82
N LYS A 87 -17.78 5.73 39.10
CA LYS A 87 -18.39 4.58 39.76
C LYS A 87 -18.85 3.59 38.69
N MET A 88 -18.38 2.35 38.76
CA MET A 88 -18.87 1.29 37.90
C MET A 88 -20.32 0.91 38.31
N PRO A 89 -21.27 0.81 37.37
CA PRO A 89 -22.60 0.27 37.66
C PRO A 89 -22.52 -1.14 38.25
N GLU A 90 -23.34 -1.42 39.26
CA GLU A 90 -23.33 -2.70 40.00
C GLU A 90 -23.56 -3.91 39.09
N GLU A 91 -24.37 -3.76 38.04
CA GLU A 91 -24.64 -4.81 37.06
C GLU A 91 -23.39 -5.19 36.26
N ILE A 92 -22.60 -4.19 35.82
CA ILE A 92 -21.35 -4.39 35.08
C ILE A 92 -20.29 -4.99 36.00
N GLU A 93 -20.16 -4.42 37.19
CA GLU A 93 -19.22 -4.88 38.21
C GLU A 93 -19.48 -6.35 38.56
N SER A 94 -20.74 -6.70 38.85
CA SER A 94 -21.14 -8.07 39.18
C SER A 94 -20.87 -9.03 38.02
N ALA A 95 -21.13 -8.61 36.78
CA ALA A 95 -20.86 -9.42 35.60
C ALA A 95 -19.37 -9.70 35.40
N ILE A 96 -18.51 -8.68 35.57
CA ILE A 96 -17.05 -8.86 35.48
C ILE A 96 -16.53 -9.75 36.60
N ARG A 97 -16.99 -9.54 37.85
CA ARG A 97 -16.60 -10.37 39.00
C ARG A 97 -17.00 -11.82 38.82
N ALA A 98 -18.23 -12.07 38.37
CA ALA A 98 -18.71 -13.41 38.08
C ALA A 98 -17.83 -14.10 37.01
N ALA A 99 -17.57 -13.42 35.89
CA ALA A 99 -16.71 -13.96 34.83
C ALA A 99 -15.27 -14.20 35.29
N TYR A 100 -14.71 -13.35 36.15
CA TYR A 100 -13.36 -13.53 36.70
C TYR A 100 -13.30 -14.64 37.76
N THR A 101 -14.41 -14.97 38.42
CA THR A 101 -14.43 -16.04 39.44
C THR A 101 -14.08 -17.40 38.84
N ASP A 102 -14.43 -17.63 37.56
CA ASP A 102 -14.10 -18.83 36.79
C ASP A 102 -12.59 -19.00 36.51
N PHE A 103 -11.79 -17.98 36.83
CA PHE A 103 -10.32 -17.99 36.76
C PHE A 103 -9.68 -18.32 38.11
N GLU A 104 -10.45 -18.47 39.19
CA GLU A 104 -9.94 -18.84 40.53
C GLU A 104 -8.82 -17.90 41.04
N ASN A 105 -8.93 -16.59 40.77
CA ASN A 105 -7.91 -15.57 41.06
C ASN A 105 -6.56 -15.79 40.36
N LYS A 106 -6.52 -16.55 39.27
CA LYS A 106 -5.34 -16.60 38.41
C LYS A 106 -5.01 -15.22 37.81
N PRO A 107 -3.72 -14.97 37.51
CA PRO A 107 -3.33 -13.75 36.82
C PRO A 107 -3.95 -13.67 35.42
N VAL A 108 -4.38 -12.48 35.05
CA VAL A 108 -4.94 -12.18 33.72
C VAL A 108 -4.22 -11.00 33.07
N ALA A 109 -4.20 -11.00 31.74
CA ALA A 109 -3.91 -9.84 30.92
C ALA A 109 -5.22 -9.10 30.60
N VAL A 110 -5.22 -7.78 30.82
CA VAL A 110 -6.35 -6.90 30.50
C VAL A 110 -5.93 -6.00 29.35
N ARG A 111 -6.53 -6.22 28.17
CA ARG A 111 -6.10 -5.65 26.90
C ARG A 111 -7.26 -4.89 26.26
N SER A 112 -6.99 -3.68 25.81
CA SER A 112 -7.92 -2.88 25.02
C SER A 112 -8.15 -3.49 23.62
N SER A 113 -9.40 -3.44 23.15
CA SER A 113 -9.84 -3.96 21.85
C SER A 113 -10.76 -2.94 21.19
N ALA A 114 -10.23 -2.16 20.25
CA ALA A 114 -11.04 -1.15 19.54
C ALA A 114 -11.74 -1.70 18.30
N THR A 115 -12.89 -1.11 17.99
CA THR A 115 -13.70 -1.45 16.80
C THR A 115 -13.01 -1.12 15.48
N ALA A 116 -12.09 -0.16 15.50
CA ALA A 116 -11.36 0.31 14.33
C ALA A 116 -9.89 -0.14 14.29
N GLU A 117 -9.43 -0.99 15.22
CA GLU A 117 -8.01 -1.35 15.36
C GLU A 117 -7.45 -2.20 14.21
N ASP A 118 -8.31 -3.06 13.64
CA ASP A 118 -7.95 -4.03 12.60
C ASP A 118 -8.56 -3.68 11.23
N LEU A 119 -9.07 -2.45 11.06
CA LEU A 119 -9.52 -2.00 9.75
C LEU A 119 -8.29 -1.81 8.83
N PRO A 120 -8.32 -2.30 7.58
CA PRO A 120 -7.18 -2.22 6.65
C PRO A 120 -6.61 -0.81 6.47
N ASP A 121 -7.47 0.22 6.60
CA ASP A 121 -7.13 1.62 6.38
C ASP A 121 -6.79 2.39 7.67
N LEU A 122 -6.98 1.81 8.86
CA LEU A 122 -6.85 2.48 10.15
C LEU A 122 -6.17 1.60 11.19
N SER A 123 -4.83 1.50 11.17
CA SER A 123 -4.13 0.77 12.24
C SER A 123 -3.96 1.66 13.49
N PHE A 124 -4.68 1.36 14.57
CA PHE A 124 -4.44 1.94 15.91
C PHE A 124 -3.25 1.29 16.65
N ALA A 125 -2.40 0.55 15.91
CA ALA A 125 -1.32 -0.26 16.46
C ALA A 125 -0.45 0.52 17.46
N GLY A 126 -0.27 -0.07 18.65
CA GLY A 126 0.62 0.44 19.70
C GLY A 126 0.15 1.71 20.41
N GLN A 127 -1.15 2.06 20.36
CA GLN A 127 -1.68 3.27 21.02
C GLN A 127 -2.51 2.99 22.28
N GLN A 128 -2.76 1.72 22.62
CA GLN A 128 -3.73 1.38 23.65
C GLN A 128 -3.09 0.59 24.79
N ASP A 129 -3.59 0.83 26.00
CA ASP A 129 -3.00 0.29 27.23
C ASP A 129 -3.27 -1.22 27.34
N THR A 130 -2.23 -1.94 27.73
CA THR A 130 -2.26 -3.36 28.12
C THR A 130 -1.72 -3.48 29.54
N TYR A 131 -2.44 -4.22 30.39
CA TYR A 131 -2.03 -4.48 31.77
C TYR A 131 -1.80 -5.98 31.93
N LEU A 132 -0.57 -6.36 32.27
CA LEU A 132 -0.16 -7.75 32.41
C LEU A 132 -0.13 -8.19 33.87
N ASN A 133 -0.36 -9.47 34.10
CA ASN A 133 -0.31 -10.11 35.43
C ASN A 133 -1.21 -9.40 36.47
N VAL A 134 -2.45 -9.09 36.09
CA VAL A 134 -3.45 -8.50 36.99
C VAL A 134 -4.07 -9.60 37.83
N ILE A 135 -4.08 -9.44 39.15
CA ILE A 135 -4.58 -10.44 40.11
C ILE A 135 -5.58 -9.78 41.04
N GLY A 136 -6.75 -10.40 41.19
CA GLY A 136 -7.81 -9.95 42.10
C GLY A 136 -8.87 -9.10 41.40
N SER A 137 -10.14 -9.28 41.81
CA SER A 137 -11.29 -8.67 41.15
C SER A 137 -11.24 -7.14 41.13
N GLU A 138 -10.77 -6.50 42.22
CA GLU A 138 -10.63 -5.03 42.26
C GLU A 138 -9.62 -4.53 41.22
N GLN A 139 -8.49 -5.23 41.09
CA GLN A 139 -7.44 -4.88 40.16
C GLN A 139 -7.89 -5.09 38.72
N VAL A 140 -8.68 -6.13 38.44
CA VAL A 140 -9.29 -6.35 37.12
C VAL A 140 -10.27 -5.22 36.77
N LEU A 141 -11.17 -4.85 37.69
CA LEU A 141 -12.10 -3.74 37.48
C LEU A 141 -11.37 -2.43 37.19
N GLN A 142 -10.32 -2.13 37.98
CA GLN A 142 -9.50 -0.94 37.76
C GLN A 142 -8.76 -0.99 36.42
N ALA A 143 -8.21 -2.13 36.04
CA ALA A 143 -7.55 -2.29 34.74
C ALA A 143 -8.53 -2.10 33.57
N VAL A 144 -9.77 -2.58 33.69
CA VAL A 144 -10.84 -2.33 32.70
C VAL A 144 -11.14 -0.84 32.57
N ILE A 145 -11.29 -0.11 33.68
CA ILE A 145 -11.49 1.35 33.68
C ILE A 145 -10.30 2.06 33.02
N ASN A 146 -9.08 1.63 33.35
CA ASN A 146 -7.88 2.21 32.78
C ASN A 146 -7.80 1.99 31.26
N CYS A 147 -8.11 0.77 30.78
CA CYS A 147 -8.24 0.48 29.36
C CYS A 147 -9.28 1.40 28.69
N TRP A 148 -10.47 1.58 29.26
CA TRP A 148 -11.45 2.53 28.74
C TRP A 148 -10.94 3.98 28.70
N SER A 149 -10.17 4.39 29.70
CA SER A 149 -9.53 5.71 29.73
C SER A 149 -8.52 5.90 28.59
N SER A 150 -7.90 4.82 28.10
CA SER A 150 -6.88 4.85 27.04
C SER A 150 -7.45 5.32 25.70
N LEU A 151 -8.76 5.17 25.49
CA LEU A 151 -9.46 5.74 24.34
C LEU A 151 -9.32 7.27 24.28
N TRP A 152 -9.06 7.92 25.42
CA TRP A 152 -8.99 9.37 25.57
C TRP A 152 -7.57 9.89 25.84
N THR A 153 -6.53 9.15 25.45
CA THR A 153 -5.17 9.71 25.40
C THR A 153 -5.07 10.83 24.36
N ALA A 154 -4.17 11.79 24.55
CA ALA A 154 -3.95 12.89 23.60
C ALA A 154 -3.66 12.37 22.18
N ARG A 155 -2.89 11.29 22.07
CA ARG A 155 -2.59 10.60 20.81
C ARG A 155 -3.85 10.03 20.15
N ALA A 156 -4.70 9.35 20.92
CA ALA A 156 -5.93 8.75 20.41
C ALA A 156 -6.96 9.82 19.98
N ILE A 157 -7.08 10.91 20.75
CA ILE A 157 -7.94 12.06 20.38
C ILE A 157 -7.44 12.70 19.08
N GLY A 158 -6.15 13.05 19.01
CA GLY A 158 -5.57 13.67 17.81
C GLY A 158 -5.65 12.77 16.58
N TYR A 159 -5.51 11.45 16.75
CA TYR A 159 -5.70 10.49 15.66
C TYR A 159 -7.12 10.52 15.11
N ARG A 160 -8.14 10.50 15.98
CA ARG A 160 -9.55 10.55 15.55
C ARG A 160 -9.86 11.86 14.82
N ILE A 161 -9.32 12.99 15.29
CA ILE A 161 -9.50 14.29 14.62
C ILE A 161 -8.87 14.26 13.21
N ARG A 162 -7.64 13.77 13.06
CA ARG A 162 -6.95 13.66 11.75
C ARG A 162 -7.70 12.77 10.76
N ASN A 163 -8.32 11.71 11.24
CA ASN A 163 -9.03 10.73 10.42
C ASN A 163 -10.54 11.01 10.34
N HIS A 164 -11.02 12.15 10.85
CA HIS A 164 -12.43 12.54 10.85
C HIS A 164 -13.38 11.49 11.47
N ILE A 165 -12.91 10.80 12.53
CA ILE A 165 -13.69 9.80 13.26
C ILE A 165 -14.48 10.50 14.37
N ASP A 166 -15.81 10.31 14.40
CA ASP A 166 -16.66 10.90 15.43
C ASP A 166 -16.30 10.36 16.82
N HIS A 167 -16.08 11.28 17.76
CA HIS A 167 -15.82 10.98 19.15
C HIS A 167 -17.04 10.35 19.86
N ASN A 168 -18.26 10.59 19.38
CA ASN A 168 -19.50 10.05 19.96
C ASN A 168 -19.68 8.56 19.70
N GLU A 169 -19.16 8.09 18.56
CA GLU A 169 -19.25 6.69 18.17
C GLU A 169 -18.17 5.84 18.85
N ALA A 170 -17.12 6.49 19.36
CA ALA A 170 -15.98 5.85 19.98
C ALA A 170 -16.39 5.05 21.23
N ALA A 171 -16.24 3.72 21.13
CA ALA A 171 -16.40 2.80 22.24
C ALA A 171 -15.28 1.75 22.20
N LEU A 172 -14.95 1.22 23.36
CA LEU A 172 -13.83 0.29 23.53
C LEU A 172 -14.29 -0.97 24.26
N ALA A 173 -14.02 -2.13 23.65
CA ALA A 173 -14.14 -3.40 24.34
C ALA A 173 -12.83 -3.70 25.08
N VAL A 174 -12.89 -4.52 26.13
CA VAL A 174 -11.71 -4.91 26.90
C VAL A 174 -11.66 -6.43 26.97
N VAL A 175 -10.58 -7.01 26.47
CA VAL A 175 -10.27 -8.43 26.57
C VAL A 175 -9.63 -8.70 27.93
N VAL A 176 -10.18 -9.67 28.66
CA VAL A 176 -9.59 -10.23 29.89
C VAL A 176 -9.22 -11.68 29.57
N GLN A 177 -7.92 -11.97 29.58
CA GLN A 177 -7.38 -13.26 29.12
C GLN A 177 -6.46 -13.85 30.19
N GLU A 178 -6.53 -15.17 30.41
CA GLU A 178 -5.62 -15.88 31.33
C GLU A 178 -4.16 -15.62 30.93
N MET A 179 -3.35 -15.27 31.92
CA MET A 179 -1.95 -14.98 31.71
C MET A 179 -1.18 -16.28 31.47
N VAL A 180 -0.41 -16.34 30.37
CA VAL A 180 0.51 -17.45 30.12
C VAL A 180 1.84 -17.14 30.85
N PRO A 181 2.36 -18.04 31.71
CA PRO A 181 3.64 -17.87 32.39
C PRO A 181 4.79 -18.20 31.42
N SER A 182 4.93 -17.38 30.37
CA SER A 182 5.75 -17.68 29.21
C SER A 182 7.24 -17.84 29.54
N GLU A 183 7.84 -18.94 29.08
CA GLU A 183 9.29 -19.13 29.07
C GLU A 183 9.92 -18.38 27.89
N ALA A 184 9.23 -18.42 26.76
CA ALA A 184 9.52 -17.66 25.56
C ALA A 184 8.23 -17.09 24.98
N SER A 185 8.32 -15.93 24.34
CA SER A 185 7.19 -15.32 23.63
C SER A 185 7.69 -14.47 22.49
N GLY A 186 6.78 -14.09 21.61
CA GLY A 186 7.15 -13.20 20.53
C GLY A 186 6.08 -13.00 19.49
N VAL A 187 6.54 -12.67 18.29
CA VAL A 187 5.69 -12.36 17.13
C VAL A 187 6.08 -13.26 15.96
N LEU A 188 5.08 -13.70 15.21
CA LEU A 188 5.22 -14.44 13.95
C LEU A 188 4.49 -13.68 12.85
N PHE A 189 5.21 -13.29 11.81
CA PHE A 189 4.63 -12.86 10.54
C PHE A 189 4.61 -14.03 9.56
N THR A 190 3.46 -14.38 9.01
CA THR A 190 3.34 -15.48 8.04
C THR A 190 3.78 -15.09 6.61
N ALA A 191 4.17 -13.83 6.43
CA ALA A 191 4.84 -13.29 5.25
C ALA A 191 5.88 -12.26 5.72
N ASN A 192 7.04 -12.21 5.07
CA ASN A 192 8.13 -11.32 5.46
C ASN A 192 7.73 -9.84 5.25
N PRO A 193 7.59 -9.04 6.33
CA PRO A 193 7.09 -7.67 6.23
C PRO A 193 8.12 -6.70 5.63
N LEU A 194 9.42 -7.06 5.62
CA LEU A 194 10.50 -6.22 5.10
C LEU A 194 10.70 -6.42 3.60
N THR A 195 10.68 -7.67 3.13
CA THR A 195 10.91 -8.00 1.71
C THR A 195 9.61 -8.11 0.92
N GLY A 196 8.48 -8.30 1.60
CA GLY A 196 7.18 -8.60 0.98
C GLY A 196 7.03 -10.06 0.51
N LEU A 197 8.03 -10.91 0.76
CA LEU A 197 8.02 -12.32 0.36
C LEU A 197 6.99 -13.11 1.20
N ARG A 198 5.94 -13.58 0.54
CA ARG A 198 4.89 -14.43 1.17
C ARG A 198 5.30 -15.90 1.32
N SER A 199 6.45 -16.28 0.77
CA SER A 199 7.07 -17.60 0.94
C SER A 199 7.94 -17.69 2.20
N GLU A 200 8.15 -16.58 2.91
CA GLU A 200 8.97 -16.52 4.11
C GLU A 200 8.10 -16.12 5.30
N SER A 201 8.13 -16.93 6.35
CA SER A 201 7.60 -16.58 7.66
C SER A 201 8.75 -16.07 8.53
N VAL A 202 8.49 -15.02 9.28
CA VAL A 202 9.48 -14.36 10.15
C VAL A 202 9.03 -14.48 11.59
N ILE A 203 9.88 -15.04 12.45
CA ILE A 203 9.61 -15.21 13.87
C ILE A 203 10.64 -14.38 14.64
N ASP A 204 10.15 -13.44 15.45
CA ASP A 204 10.95 -12.75 16.46
C ASP A 204 10.60 -13.32 17.83
N ALA A 205 11.60 -13.81 18.56
CA ALA A 205 11.41 -14.49 19.85
C ALA A 205 12.29 -13.88 20.95
N THR A 206 11.72 -13.72 22.14
CA THR A 206 12.43 -13.30 23.35
C THR A 206 12.09 -14.23 24.53
N LEU A 207 12.81 -14.08 25.64
CA LEU A 207 12.56 -14.81 26.89
C LEU A 207 11.50 -14.08 27.74
N GLY A 208 10.69 -14.85 28.47
CA GLY A 208 9.65 -14.30 29.33
C GLY A 208 8.44 -13.77 28.54
N LEU A 209 7.80 -12.72 29.07
CA LEU A 209 6.62 -12.08 28.50
C LEU A 209 6.95 -11.16 27.31
N GLY A 210 6.04 -11.08 26.34
CA GLY A 210 6.30 -10.44 25.03
C GLY A 210 6.29 -8.92 25.02
N GLU A 211 5.94 -8.27 26.13
CA GLU A 211 5.79 -6.80 26.21
C GLU A 211 7.08 -6.06 25.84
N ALA A 212 8.24 -6.56 26.29
CA ALA A 212 9.54 -5.97 25.98
C ALA A 212 9.87 -6.03 24.48
N LEU A 213 9.38 -7.06 23.77
CA LEU A 213 9.52 -7.19 22.33
C LEU A 213 8.63 -6.20 21.60
N VAL A 214 7.34 -6.17 21.94
CA VAL A 214 6.34 -5.30 21.29
C VAL A 214 6.66 -3.82 21.50
N SER A 215 7.29 -3.47 22.63
CA SER A 215 7.75 -2.12 22.94
C SER A 215 9.15 -1.77 22.39
N GLY A 216 9.84 -2.72 21.73
CA GLY A 216 11.16 -2.52 21.11
C GLY A 216 12.31 -2.33 22.12
N GLN A 217 12.15 -2.83 23.35
CA GLN A 217 13.13 -2.68 24.44
C GLN A 217 14.17 -3.81 24.47
N VAL A 218 13.93 -4.90 23.75
CA VAL A 218 14.81 -6.08 23.70
C VAL A 218 15.17 -6.41 22.25
N GLU A 219 16.40 -6.87 22.05
CA GLU A 219 16.86 -7.45 20.78
C GLU A 219 16.50 -8.95 20.76
N PRO A 220 15.49 -9.38 19.98
CA PRO A 220 15.04 -10.77 19.93
C PRO A 220 15.96 -11.65 19.10
N ASP A 221 15.77 -12.96 19.22
CA ASP A 221 16.19 -13.87 18.16
C ASP A 221 15.28 -13.72 16.95
N HIS A 222 15.88 -13.72 15.77
CA HIS A 222 15.21 -13.57 14.49
C HIS A 222 15.38 -14.84 13.65
N TYR A 223 14.27 -15.47 13.31
CA TYR A 223 14.23 -16.69 12.51
C TYR A 223 13.45 -16.47 11.23
N VAL A 224 14.00 -16.93 10.11
CA VAL A 224 13.32 -16.94 8.81
C VAL A 224 13.04 -18.39 8.45
N VAL A 225 11.78 -18.70 8.13
CA VAL A 225 11.31 -20.05 7.85
C VAL A 225 10.58 -20.06 6.50
N ASP A 226 10.77 -21.11 5.71
CA ASP A 226 9.98 -21.31 4.49
C ASP A 226 8.51 -21.54 4.88
N THR A 227 7.61 -20.66 4.41
CA THR A 227 6.19 -20.70 4.78
C THR A 227 5.49 -21.97 4.31
N LEU A 228 5.97 -22.66 3.26
CA LEU A 228 5.33 -23.84 2.66
C LEU A 228 5.90 -25.18 3.15
N GLU A 229 7.19 -25.25 3.37
CA GLU A 229 7.87 -26.48 3.79
C GLU A 229 8.14 -26.49 5.29
N GLY A 230 8.26 -25.32 5.92
CA GLY A 230 8.57 -25.18 7.34
C GLY A 230 10.06 -25.32 7.66
N HIS A 231 10.93 -25.35 6.64
CA HIS A 231 12.38 -25.41 6.84
C HIS A 231 12.91 -24.06 7.34
N ILE A 232 13.80 -24.11 8.33
CA ILE A 232 14.49 -22.91 8.83
C ILE A 232 15.51 -22.48 7.77
N LEU A 233 15.35 -21.26 7.25
CA LEU A 233 16.20 -20.66 6.22
C LEU A 233 17.36 -19.87 6.84
N ALA A 234 17.10 -19.16 7.94
CA ALA A 234 18.11 -18.37 8.64
C ALA A 234 17.78 -18.26 10.14
N LYS A 235 18.83 -18.14 10.96
CA LYS A 235 18.75 -17.85 12.39
C LYS A 235 19.78 -16.78 12.76
N THR A 236 19.32 -15.73 13.42
CA THR A 236 20.15 -14.67 13.98
C THR A 236 19.79 -14.51 15.44
N LEU A 237 20.73 -14.75 16.35
CA LEU A 237 20.44 -14.62 17.78
C LEU A 237 20.62 -13.18 18.24
N GLY A 238 19.65 -12.68 19.00
CA GLY A 238 19.70 -11.38 19.64
C GLY A 238 20.30 -11.45 21.05
N ALA A 239 20.76 -10.31 21.57
CA ALA A 239 21.40 -10.26 22.87
C ALA A 239 20.45 -10.63 24.03
N LYS A 240 19.13 -10.42 23.88
CA LYS A 240 18.09 -10.75 24.88
C LYS A 240 18.50 -10.35 26.30
N LYS A 241 19.02 -9.13 26.47
CA LYS A 241 19.64 -8.62 27.72
C LYS A 241 18.66 -8.44 28.87
N ILE A 242 17.37 -8.41 28.58
CA ILE A 242 16.32 -8.27 29.57
C ILE A 242 15.17 -9.24 29.25
N SER A 243 14.48 -9.72 30.29
CA SER A 243 13.20 -10.41 30.17
C SER A 243 12.17 -9.76 31.08
N THR A 244 10.89 -9.76 30.67
CA THR A 244 9.78 -9.33 31.52
C THR A 244 9.11 -10.55 32.13
N ARG A 245 8.87 -10.54 33.45
CA ARG A 245 8.22 -11.64 34.17
C ARG A 245 7.11 -11.13 35.09
N GLY A 246 6.13 -11.99 35.39
CA GLY A 246 5.06 -11.66 36.35
C GLY A 246 5.57 -11.73 37.80
N LYS A 247 5.23 -10.73 38.61
CA LYS A 247 5.49 -10.71 40.06
C LYS A 247 4.47 -11.52 40.84
N THR A 248 4.91 -12.11 41.95
CA THR A 248 4.01 -12.65 42.98
C THR A 248 3.16 -11.52 43.57
N GLY A 249 1.84 -11.60 43.44
CA GLY A 249 0.89 -10.57 43.91
C GLY A 249 0.49 -9.53 42.86
N GLY A 250 0.98 -9.65 41.62
CA GLY A 250 0.51 -8.89 40.47
C GLY A 250 1.52 -7.88 39.90
N GLY A 251 1.32 -7.50 38.64
CA GLY A 251 2.22 -6.64 37.87
C GLY A 251 3.47 -7.37 37.35
N VAL A 252 4.38 -6.64 36.69
CA VAL A 252 5.56 -7.22 36.05
C VAL A 252 6.87 -6.64 36.58
N GLU A 253 7.95 -7.41 36.44
CA GLU A 253 9.33 -6.98 36.63
C GLU A 253 10.17 -7.22 35.38
N VAL A 254 11.18 -6.37 35.22
CA VAL A 254 12.22 -6.53 34.21
C VAL A 254 13.44 -7.13 34.90
N ILE A 255 13.94 -8.23 34.37
CA ILE A 255 15.10 -8.96 34.88
C ILE A 255 16.21 -8.86 33.84
N GLU A 256 17.44 -8.57 34.29
CA GLU A 256 18.61 -8.65 33.43
C GLU A 256 18.96 -10.12 33.14
N GLU A 257 19.20 -10.41 31.86
CA GLU A 257 19.49 -11.74 31.35
C GLU A 257 20.87 -11.73 30.67
N ASN A 258 21.61 -12.83 30.81
CA ASN A 258 22.83 -13.07 30.04
C ASN A 258 22.56 -14.21 29.05
N ALA A 259 21.77 -13.90 28.02
CA ALA A 259 21.16 -14.88 27.14
C ALA A 259 21.54 -14.72 25.65
N GLU A 260 22.60 -13.98 25.34
CA GLU A 260 23.05 -13.73 23.96
C GLU A 260 23.34 -15.03 23.18
N ALA A 261 23.97 -16.01 23.84
CA ALA A 261 24.25 -17.32 23.25
C ALA A 261 23.09 -18.33 23.37
N ARG A 262 22.01 -17.98 24.08
CA ARG A 262 20.87 -18.87 24.32
C ARG A 262 19.82 -18.64 23.24
N GLN A 263 19.50 -19.66 22.45
CA GLN A 263 18.36 -19.65 21.53
C GLN A 263 17.05 -19.66 22.33
N ALA A 264 16.12 -18.74 22.02
CA ALA A 264 14.85 -18.59 22.74
C ALA A 264 13.85 -19.72 22.46
N LEU A 265 13.88 -20.28 21.25
CA LEU A 265 13.08 -21.44 20.83
C LEU A 265 14.02 -22.51 20.29
N SER A 266 13.76 -23.78 20.56
CA SER A 266 14.38 -24.91 19.84
C SER A 266 13.98 -24.93 18.36
N ASP A 267 14.71 -25.67 17.54
CA ASP A 267 14.41 -25.78 16.11
C ASP A 267 13.06 -26.47 15.89
N GLU A 268 12.69 -27.43 16.74
CA GLU A 268 11.39 -28.08 16.75
C GLU A 268 10.25 -27.11 17.08
N GLU A 269 10.43 -26.23 18.08
CA GLU A 269 9.45 -25.21 18.46
C GLU A 269 9.27 -24.16 17.35
N ILE A 270 10.35 -23.77 16.66
CA ILE A 270 10.30 -22.87 15.50
C ILE A 270 9.43 -23.48 14.39
N GLN A 271 9.63 -24.76 14.09
CA GLN A 271 8.87 -25.48 13.07
C GLN A 271 7.40 -25.66 13.47
N GLN A 272 7.14 -25.98 14.74
CA GLN A 272 5.78 -26.08 15.29
C GLN A 272 5.03 -24.76 15.15
N LEU A 273 5.66 -23.65 15.55
CA LEU A 273 5.10 -22.32 15.46
C LEU A 273 4.82 -21.90 14.02
N ALA A 274 5.76 -22.13 13.09
CA ALA A 274 5.56 -21.87 11.67
C ALA A 274 4.39 -22.69 11.09
N GLY A 275 4.26 -23.96 11.51
CA GLY A 275 3.15 -24.83 11.13
C GLY A 275 1.79 -24.31 11.60
N VAL A 276 1.70 -23.86 12.85
CA VAL A 276 0.47 -23.24 13.40
C VAL A 276 0.17 -21.91 12.70
N GLY A 277 1.17 -21.06 12.47
CA GLY A 277 0.99 -19.82 11.73
C GLY A 277 0.42 -20.03 10.32
N ARG A 278 0.87 -21.06 9.60
CA ARG A 278 0.29 -21.44 8.30
C ARG A 278 -1.18 -21.83 8.41
N GLN A 279 -1.56 -22.57 9.45
CA GLN A 279 -2.96 -22.95 9.68
C GLN A 279 -3.82 -21.72 9.97
N ILE A 280 -3.31 -20.79 10.78
CA ILE A 280 -4.00 -19.52 11.07
C ILE A 280 -4.11 -18.67 9.79
N GLN A 281 -3.04 -18.51 9.00
CA GLN A 281 -3.12 -17.82 7.71
C GLN A 281 -4.17 -18.45 6.79
N LYS A 282 -4.25 -19.79 6.75
CA LYS A 282 -5.24 -20.50 5.94
C LYS A 282 -6.67 -20.24 6.42
N GLU A 283 -6.88 -20.18 7.74
CA GLU A 283 -8.17 -19.82 8.34
C GLU A 283 -8.59 -18.41 7.92
N TYR A 284 -7.69 -17.43 7.98
CA TYR A 284 -8.01 -16.04 7.62
C TYR A 284 -8.05 -15.77 6.10
N GLY A 285 -7.27 -16.51 5.30
CA GLY A 285 -7.15 -16.34 3.85
C GLY A 285 -6.15 -15.26 3.40
N PHE A 286 -5.43 -14.64 4.33
CA PHE A 286 -4.41 -13.62 4.06
C PHE A 286 -3.31 -13.63 5.13
N PRO A 287 -2.11 -13.10 4.85
CA PRO A 287 -0.99 -13.11 5.80
C PRO A 287 -1.34 -12.48 7.16
N GLN A 288 -0.86 -13.12 8.23
CA GLN A 288 -1.13 -12.74 9.61
C GLN A 288 0.15 -12.33 10.35
N ASP A 289 -0.03 -11.41 11.28
CA ASP A 289 0.88 -11.05 12.36
C ASP A 289 0.28 -11.62 13.65
N ILE A 290 1.02 -12.54 14.27
CA ILE A 290 0.55 -13.43 15.35
C ILE A 290 1.42 -13.23 16.57
N GLU A 291 0.81 -12.86 17.70
CA GLU A 291 1.48 -12.87 18.99
C GLU A 291 1.31 -14.25 19.65
N TRP A 292 2.39 -14.79 20.19
CA TRP A 292 2.43 -16.14 20.73
C TRP A 292 3.24 -16.23 22.02
N ALA A 293 3.01 -17.29 22.79
CA ALA A 293 3.77 -17.65 23.97
C ALA A 293 3.98 -19.15 24.07
N PHE A 294 5.14 -19.56 24.57
CA PHE A 294 5.43 -20.93 24.97
C PHE A 294 5.51 -21.01 26.49
N ALA A 295 4.78 -21.96 27.08
CA ALA A 295 4.87 -22.32 28.49
C ALA A 295 4.61 -23.81 28.64
N ASP A 296 5.38 -24.49 29.48
CA ASP A 296 5.21 -25.93 29.76
C ASP A 296 5.19 -26.79 28.48
N GLN A 297 6.09 -26.49 27.52
CA GLN A 297 6.17 -27.14 26.19
C GLN A 297 4.92 -26.98 25.32
N GLN A 298 4.02 -26.06 25.66
CA GLN A 298 2.81 -25.80 24.91
C GLN A 298 2.83 -24.40 24.30
N LEU A 299 2.48 -24.33 23.01
CA LEU A 299 2.29 -23.10 22.26
C LEU A 299 0.88 -22.54 22.51
N TYR A 300 0.81 -21.26 22.83
CA TYR A 300 -0.41 -20.48 22.98
C TYR A 300 -0.43 -19.30 21.99
N ILE A 301 -1.60 -19.04 21.42
CA ILE A 301 -1.84 -17.90 20.55
C ILE A 301 -2.51 -16.79 21.36
N LEU A 302 -1.84 -15.65 21.45
CA LEU A 302 -2.27 -14.50 22.27
C LEU A 302 -3.03 -13.47 21.45
N GLN A 303 -2.73 -13.35 20.16
CA GLN A 303 -3.40 -12.44 19.23
C GLN A 303 -3.10 -12.84 17.77
N SER A 304 -3.98 -12.48 16.83
CA SER A 304 -3.72 -12.50 15.38
C SER A 304 -4.33 -11.27 14.73
N ARG A 305 -3.63 -10.67 13.76
CA ARG A 305 -4.09 -9.52 12.97
C ARG A 305 -3.57 -9.58 11.52
N PRO A 306 -4.23 -8.94 10.53
CA PRO A 306 -3.70 -8.84 9.17
C PRO A 306 -2.34 -8.14 9.11
N VAL A 307 -1.44 -8.60 8.23
CA VAL A 307 -0.24 -7.82 7.84
C VAL A 307 -0.64 -6.75 6.82
N THR A 308 -0.66 -5.49 7.24
CA THR A 308 -1.12 -4.35 6.41
C THR A 308 0.00 -3.66 5.60
N SER A 309 1.27 -3.96 5.87
CA SER A 309 2.42 -3.36 5.18
C SER A 309 2.71 -3.98 3.81
N LEU A 310 2.13 -5.14 3.50
CA LEU A 310 2.43 -5.87 2.28
C LEU A 310 1.80 -5.20 1.07
N TYR A 311 2.59 -5.02 0.01
CA TYR A 311 2.05 -4.61 -1.27
C TYR A 311 1.05 -5.67 -1.79
N PRO A 312 -0.17 -5.29 -2.19
CA PRO A 312 -1.15 -6.24 -2.70
C PRO A 312 -0.67 -6.84 -4.02
N LEU A 313 -0.83 -8.14 -4.17
CA LEU A 313 -0.45 -8.81 -5.41
C LEU A 313 -1.58 -8.72 -6.45
N PRO A 314 -1.24 -8.72 -7.74
CA PRO A 314 -2.19 -9.09 -8.78
C PRO A 314 -2.83 -10.45 -8.48
N LYS A 315 -4.00 -10.73 -9.08
CA LYS A 315 -4.73 -11.99 -8.88
C LYS A 315 -3.81 -13.22 -8.96
N GLU A 316 -4.07 -14.18 -8.07
CA GLU A 316 -3.34 -15.45 -8.04
C GLU A 316 -3.37 -16.16 -9.39
N SER A 317 -2.26 -16.81 -9.72
CA SER A 317 -2.11 -17.57 -10.96
C SER A 317 -1.58 -18.96 -10.64
N PRO A 318 -2.01 -20.00 -11.39
CA PRO A 318 -1.48 -21.35 -11.23
C PRO A 318 -0.01 -21.49 -11.67
N GLU A 319 0.59 -20.45 -12.24
CA GLU A 319 1.98 -20.51 -12.68
C GLU A 319 2.97 -20.46 -11.51
N PRO A 320 4.08 -21.23 -11.59
CA PRO A 320 5.04 -21.33 -10.50
C PRO A 320 5.82 -20.02 -10.26
N LEU A 321 5.94 -19.18 -11.29
CA LEU A 321 6.58 -17.87 -11.18
C LEU A 321 6.01 -16.92 -12.23
N ILE A 322 5.57 -15.75 -11.76
CA ILE A 322 5.15 -14.64 -12.61
C ILE A 322 6.01 -13.43 -12.33
N ILE A 323 6.46 -12.79 -13.41
CA ILE A 323 7.18 -11.54 -13.35
C ILE A 323 6.24 -10.43 -13.82
N TRP A 324 6.02 -9.49 -12.91
CA TRP A 324 5.28 -8.26 -13.15
C TRP A 324 6.25 -7.10 -13.29
N PHE A 325 5.97 -6.23 -14.24
CA PHE A 325 6.73 -5.02 -14.48
C PHE A 325 5.82 -3.81 -14.26
N SER A 326 6.26 -2.84 -13.46
CA SER A 326 5.48 -1.65 -13.16
C SER A 326 5.31 -0.79 -14.42
N PHE A 327 4.06 -0.56 -14.84
CA PHE A 327 3.76 0.34 -15.95
C PHE A 327 4.21 1.77 -15.65
N GLY A 328 3.99 2.22 -14.41
CA GLY A 328 4.30 3.59 -13.98
C GLY A 328 5.78 3.91 -13.97
N SER A 329 6.65 2.92 -13.74
CA SER A 329 8.10 3.14 -13.63
C SER A 329 8.72 3.68 -14.92
N VAL A 330 8.23 3.26 -16.10
CA VAL A 330 8.73 3.76 -17.39
C VAL A 330 8.30 5.20 -17.67
N GLN A 331 7.17 5.62 -17.11
CA GLN A 331 6.57 6.93 -17.37
C GLN A 331 6.81 7.93 -16.23
N GLY A 332 7.54 7.56 -15.17
CA GLY A 332 7.65 8.36 -13.95
C GLY A 332 6.34 8.49 -13.16
N LEU A 333 5.32 7.69 -13.49
CA LEU A 333 3.99 7.70 -12.86
C LEU A 333 3.96 6.75 -11.66
N LEU A 334 4.70 7.09 -10.61
CA LEU A 334 4.85 6.23 -9.41
C LEU A 334 3.70 6.37 -8.40
N GLY A 335 2.86 7.40 -8.57
CA GLY A 335 1.69 7.65 -7.72
C GLY A 335 0.53 6.67 -7.97
N ALA A 336 -0.45 6.71 -7.08
CA ALA A 336 -1.71 5.99 -7.27
C ALA A 336 -2.50 6.55 -8.47
N MET A 337 -3.18 5.67 -9.19
CA MET A 337 -4.05 6.01 -10.30
C MET A 337 -5.51 5.87 -9.88
N THR A 338 -6.36 6.81 -10.28
CA THR A 338 -7.81 6.67 -10.05
C THR A 338 -8.36 5.45 -10.80
N PRO A 339 -9.44 4.80 -10.32
CA PRO A 339 -10.05 3.66 -11.01
C PRO A 339 -10.38 3.95 -12.49
N LEU A 340 -10.91 5.15 -12.78
CA LEU A 340 -11.19 5.58 -14.15
C LEU A 340 -9.91 5.71 -14.99
N GLY A 341 -8.82 6.25 -14.43
CA GLY A 341 -7.54 6.35 -15.10
C GLY A 341 -6.96 4.97 -15.43
N GLN A 342 -7.04 4.03 -14.48
CA GLN A 342 -6.61 2.64 -14.69
C GLN A 342 -7.39 1.97 -15.82
N ASP A 343 -8.72 2.10 -15.83
CA ASP A 343 -9.58 1.49 -16.86
C ASP A 343 -9.38 2.13 -18.24
N ALA A 344 -9.20 3.45 -18.31
CA ALA A 344 -8.90 4.14 -19.57
C ALA A 344 -7.59 3.62 -20.21
N ILE A 345 -6.53 3.47 -19.40
CA ILE A 345 -5.25 2.91 -19.86
C ILE A 345 -5.43 1.45 -20.28
N ARG A 346 -6.08 0.62 -19.46
CA ARG A 346 -6.34 -0.80 -19.78
C ARG A 346 -7.14 -0.97 -21.06
N MET A 347 -8.12 -0.09 -21.30
CA MET A 347 -8.89 -0.07 -22.52
C MET A 347 -8.04 0.33 -23.73
N ALA A 348 -7.14 1.30 -23.61
CA ALA A 348 -6.21 1.63 -24.68
C ALA A 348 -5.33 0.41 -25.05
N PHE A 349 -4.81 -0.27 -24.03
CA PHE A 349 -3.93 -1.44 -24.19
C PHE A 349 -4.63 -2.70 -24.68
N SER A 350 -5.93 -2.90 -24.37
CA SER A 350 -6.68 -4.04 -24.90
C SER A 350 -6.79 -4.02 -26.43
N GLY A 351 -6.78 -2.81 -27.02
CA GLY A 351 -6.71 -2.62 -28.46
C GLY A 351 -5.44 -3.15 -29.10
N ALA A 352 -4.31 -3.18 -28.38
CA ALA A 352 -3.05 -3.70 -28.90
C ALA A 352 -3.10 -5.21 -29.20
N ALA A 353 -3.93 -5.98 -28.49
CA ALA A 353 -4.12 -7.40 -28.75
C ALA A 353 -4.64 -7.67 -30.19
N LYS A 354 -5.40 -6.72 -30.76
CA LYS A 354 -5.89 -6.81 -32.15
C LYS A 354 -4.76 -6.80 -33.18
N LEU A 355 -3.61 -6.22 -32.85
CA LEU A 355 -2.42 -6.24 -33.72
C LEU A 355 -1.88 -7.67 -33.93
N PHE A 356 -2.18 -8.57 -33.00
CA PHE A 356 -1.75 -9.97 -33.03
C PHE A 356 -2.91 -10.93 -33.36
N GLY A 357 -4.03 -10.40 -33.87
CA GLY A 357 -5.20 -11.19 -34.25
C GLY A 357 -6.06 -11.67 -33.08
N ALA A 358 -5.85 -11.13 -31.87
CA ALA A 358 -6.65 -11.44 -30.68
C ALA A 358 -7.64 -10.32 -30.37
N GLN A 359 -8.84 -10.67 -29.88
CA GLN A 359 -9.76 -9.71 -29.29
C GLN A 359 -9.85 -10.01 -27.79
N VAL A 360 -9.40 -9.04 -26.99
CA VAL A 360 -9.39 -9.16 -25.52
C VAL A 360 -10.17 -7.98 -24.99
N ARG A 361 -11.17 -8.24 -24.13
CA ARG A 361 -11.82 -7.15 -23.38
C ARG A 361 -10.86 -6.63 -22.32
N TYR A 362 -10.91 -5.34 -22.02
CA TYR A 362 -9.98 -4.72 -21.09
C TYR A 362 -10.09 -5.27 -19.65
N ASP A 363 -11.30 -5.65 -19.25
CA ASP A 363 -11.61 -6.23 -17.93
C ASP A 363 -11.15 -7.68 -17.79
N GLN A 364 -10.99 -8.39 -18.91
CA GLN A 364 -10.47 -9.75 -19.00
C GLN A 364 -8.97 -9.80 -19.36
N ASN A 365 -8.32 -8.64 -19.53
CA ASN A 365 -6.93 -8.58 -19.91
C ASN A 365 -6.02 -8.92 -18.72
N GLU A 366 -5.38 -10.10 -18.77
CA GLU A 366 -4.41 -10.55 -17.77
C GLU A 366 -2.99 -10.01 -17.99
N VAL A 367 -2.75 -9.31 -19.11
CA VAL A 367 -1.43 -8.73 -19.43
C VAL A 367 -1.22 -7.42 -18.68
N LEU A 368 -2.25 -6.59 -18.52
CA LEU A 368 -2.17 -5.32 -17.81
C LEU A 368 -3.24 -5.26 -16.73
N VAL A 369 -2.79 -5.41 -15.48
CA VAL A 369 -3.68 -5.61 -14.33
C VAL A 369 -3.45 -4.55 -13.27
N PRO A 370 -4.50 -4.18 -12.52
CA PRO A 370 -4.37 -3.31 -11.37
C PRO A 370 -3.91 -4.09 -10.14
N ALA A 371 -2.99 -3.52 -9.37
CA ALA A 371 -2.67 -3.92 -8.00
C ALA A 371 -2.11 -2.71 -7.24
N GLY A 372 -2.56 -2.49 -6.00
CA GLY A 372 -2.07 -1.40 -5.15
C GLY A 372 -2.23 -0.03 -5.81
N GLU A 373 -3.39 0.19 -6.43
CA GLU A 373 -3.77 1.40 -7.18
C GLU A 373 -2.81 1.77 -8.32
N ARG A 374 -2.03 0.80 -8.81
CA ARG A 374 -1.07 0.95 -9.91
C ARG A 374 -1.31 -0.14 -10.95
N LEU A 375 -0.74 0.07 -12.13
CA LEU A 375 -0.83 -0.89 -13.23
C LEU A 375 0.46 -1.70 -13.37
N TRP A 376 0.29 -3.00 -13.59
CA TRP A 376 1.37 -3.97 -13.71
C TRP A 376 1.25 -4.74 -15.01
N ILE A 377 2.34 -4.80 -15.77
CA ILE A 377 2.44 -5.55 -17.02
C ILE A 377 2.99 -6.94 -16.72
N ARG A 378 2.29 -7.99 -17.14
CA ARG A 378 2.77 -9.37 -17.09
C ARG A 378 3.80 -9.58 -18.19
N ILE A 379 5.03 -9.92 -17.82
CA ILE A 379 6.12 -10.10 -18.79
C ILE A 379 6.62 -11.55 -18.90
N SER A 380 6.13 -12.45 -18.05
CA SER A 380 6.52 -13.86 -18.04
C SER A 380 6.43 -14.53 -19.40
N ASP A 381 5.30 -14.36 -20.10
CA ASP A 381 5.05 -15.01 -21.39
C ASP A 381 6.02 -14.53 -22.47
N LEU A 382 6.37 -13.25 -22.39
CA LEU A 382 7.33 -12.65 -23.31
C LEU A 382 8.74 -13.16 -23.05
N LEU A 383 9.14 -13.31 -21.78
CA LEU A 383 10.45 -13.84 -21.39
C LEU A 383 10.59 -15.35 -21.68
N ARG A 384 9.49 -16.11 -21.64
CA ARG A 384 9.46 -17.53 -22.05
C ARG A 384 9.69 -17.72 -23.55
N ASN A 385 9.38 -16.72 -24.38
CA ASN A 385 9.59 -16.75 -25.82
C ASN A 385 11.03 -16.32 -26.19
N PRO A 386 11.78 -17.10 -26.99
CA PRO A 386 13.17 -16.77 -27.34
C PRO A 386 13.32 -15.47 -28.16
N VAL A 387 12.33 -15.11 -28.97
CA VAL A 387 12.29 -13.82 -29.70
C VAL A 387 11.82 -12.71 -28.76
N GLY A 388 10.79 -12.99 -27.96
CA GLY A 388 10.24 -12.05 -26.98
C GLY A 388 11.27 -11.57 -25.97
N ALA A 389 12.07 -12.48 -25.40
CA ALA A 389 13.13 -12.17 -24.46
C ALA A 389 14.16 -11.20 -25.04
N ARG A 390 14.60 -11.40 -26.28
CA ARG A 390 15.56 -10.49 -26.96
C ARG A 390 14.96 -9.14 -27.27
N VAL A 391 13.72 -9.12 -27.77
CA VAL A 391 13.00 -7.87 -28.09
C VAL A 391 12.81 -7.04 -26.82
N TYR A 392 12.41 -7.68 -25.72
CA TYR A 392 12.15 -6.99 -24.45
C TYR A 392 13.43 -6.47 -23.79
N GLU A 393 14.52 -7.25 -23.81
CA GLU A 393 15.85 -6.81 -23.35
C GLU A 393 16.35 -5.58 -24.14
N THR A 394 16.01 -5.52 -25.42
CA THR A 394 16.38 -4.41 -26.30
C THR A 394 15.53 -3.18 -26.02
N ILE A 395 14.19 -3.32 -26.02
CA ILE A 395 13.25 -2.19 -25.87
C ILE A 395 13.33 -1.56 -24.48
N LEU A 396 13.29 -2.34 -23.38
CA LEU A 396 13.37 -1.76 -22.04
C LEU A 396 14.78 -1.28 -21.69
N GLY A 397 15.81 -1.91 -22.27
CA GLY A 397 17.19 -1.48 -22.10
C GLY A 397 17.51 -0.12 -22.74
N PHE A 398 16.64 0.42 -23.60
CA PHE A 398 16.72 1.81 -24.07
C PHE A 398 16.18 2.83 -23.05
N GLY A 399 15.30 2.39 -22.14
CA GLY A 399 14.69 3.26 -21.14
C GLY A 399 15.46 3.29 -19.82
N GLU A 400 16.06 2.17 -19.39
CA GLU A 400 16.82 2.10 -18.14
C GLU A 400 17.87 0.96 -18.19
N PRO A 401 19.19 1.26 -18.13
CA PRO A 401 20.23 0.23 -18.22
C PRO A 401 20.17 -0.85 -17.11
N SER A 402 19.72 -0.48 -15.91
CA SER A 402 19.56 -1.37 -14.74
C SER A 402 18.61 -2.55 -15.04
N VAL A 403 17.53 -2.31 -15.79
CA VAL A 403 16.51 -3.30 -16.16
C VAL A 403 17.13 -4.43 -16.97
N ARG A 404 18.11 -4.13 -17.83
CA ARG A 404 18.80 -5.17 -18.63
C ARG A 404 19.54 -6.17 -17.73
N GLN A 405 20.20 -5.71 -16.67
CA GLN A 405 20.90 -6.59 -15.74
C GLN A 405 19.93 -7.49 -14.97
N ILE A 406 18.81 -6.92 -14.51
CA ILE A 406 17.76 -7.64 -13.80
C ILE A 406 17.14 -8.71 -14.70
N LEU A 407 16.75 -8.36 -15.94
CA LEU A 407 16.16 -9.29 -16.90
C LEU A 407 17.12 -10.46 -17.25
N ARG A 408 18.42 -10.20 -17.37
CA ARG A 408 19.42 -11.25 -17.57
C ARG A 408 19.54 -12.18 -16.37
N GLY A 409 19.42 -11.66 -15.16
CA GLY A 409 19.35 -12.45 -13.93
C GLY A 409 18.10 -13.34 -13.92
N LEU A 410 16.94 -12.75 -14.20
CA LEU A 410 15.65 -13.47 -14.26
C LEU A 410 15.61 -14.53 -15.35
N ALA A 411 16.27 -14.31 -16.49
CA ALA A 411 16.36 -15.31 -17.56
C ALA A 411 17.08 -16.61 -17.13
N LYS A 412 17.89 -16.57 -16.05
CA LYS A 412 18.56 -17.74 -15.49
C LYS A 412 17.68 -18.53 -14.51
N GLU A 413 16.56 -17.96 -14.04
CA GLU A 413 15.65 -18.61 -13.09
C GLU A 413 14.95 -19.81 -13.75
N PRO A 414 15.23 -21.05 -13.31
CA PRO A 414 14.70 -22.25 -13.96
C PRO A 414 13.17 -22.31 -13.98
N ARG A 415 12.50 -21.79 -12.93
CA ARG A 415 11.03 -21.78 -12.81
C ARG A 415 10.35 -20.90 -13.87
N LEU A 416 11.05 -19.91 -14.41
CA LEU A 416 10.51 -19.04 -15.45
C LEU A 416 10.39 -19.77 -16.80
N GLY A 417 11.30 -20.70 -17.10
CA GLY A 417 11.36 -21.37 -18.41
C GLY A 417 11.75 -20.44 -19.57
N ALA A 418 12.58 -19.42 -19.30
CA ALA A 418 12.96 -18.41 -20.29
C ALA A 418 13.51 -19.02 -21.59
N GLY A 419 13.02 -18.54 -22.73
CA GLY A 419 13.45 -19.01 -24.06
C GLY A 419 13.11 -20.46 -24.43
N LYS A 420 12.41 -21.22 -23.57
CA LYS A 420 12.04 -22.62 -23.82
C LYS A 420 10.70 -22.78 -24.58
N GLY A 421 9.99 -21.68 -24.84
CA GLY A 421 8.72 -21.71 -25.56
C GLY A 421 8.86 -21.99 -27.06
N GLN A 422 7.86 -22.66 -27.66
CA GLN A 422 7.79 -22.87 -29.11
C GLN A 422 7.08 -21.71 -29.81
N LEU A 423 7.68 -21.18 -30.87
CA LEU A 423 7.02 -20.22 -31.76
C LEU A 423 6.00 -20.96 -32.64
N LYS A 424 4.71 -20.66 -32.47
CA LYS A 424 3.69 -21.14 -33.40
C LYS A 424 3.88 -20.46 -34.76
N ILE A 425 3.87 -21.24 -35.84
CA ILE A 425 4.00 -20.76 -37.22
C ILE A 425 2.94 -19.70 -37.56
N SER A 426 1.72 -19.85 -37.01
CA SER A 426 0.64 -18.87 -37.15
C SER A 426 0.97 -17.52 -36.51
N THR A 427 1.64 -17.51 -35.35
CA THR A 427 2.12 -16.29 -34.70
C THR A 427 3.23 -15.62 -35.50
N LEU A 428 4.13 -16.41 -36.11
CA LEU A 428 5.17 -15.89 -37.00
C LEU A 428 4.57 -15.22 -38.25
N GLY A 429 3.54 -15.83 -38.86
CA GLY A 429 2.82 -15.27 -39.99
C GLY A 429 2.11 -13.95 -39.64
N GLY A 430 1.45 -13.89 -38.49
CA GLY A 430 0.82 -12.65 -37.98
C GLY A 430 1.84 -11.54 -37.71
N LEU A 431 2.98 -11.88 -37.09
CA LEU A 431 4.08 -10.94 -36.86
C LEU A 431 4.66 -10.42 -38.17
N LEU A 432 4.95 -11.29 -39.14
CA LEU A 432 5.46 -10.88 -40.44
C LEU A 432 4.46 -9.99 -41.20
N GLY A 433 3.17 -10.34 -41.20
CA GLY A 433 2.11 -9.52 -41.81
C GLY A 433 1.98 -8.14 -41.17
N PHE A 434 2.26 -8.01 -39.87
CA PHE A 434 2.27 -6.74 -39.15
C PHE A 434 3.54 -5.91 -39.40
N PHE A 435 4.72 -6.53 -39.27
CA PHE A 435 6.01 -5.82 -39.30
C PHE A 435 6.48 -5.48 -40.72
N LEU A 436 6.22 -6.33 -41.72
CA LEU A 436 6.74 -6.12 -43.08
C LEU A 436 6.26 -4.80 -43.72
N PRO A 437 4.96 -4.43 -43.65
CA PRO A 437 4.49 -3.13 -44.14
C PRO A 437 5.07 -1.95 -43.35
N ILE A 438 5.31 -2.13 -42.05
CA ILE A 438 5.89 -1.10 -41.17
C ILE A 438 7.33 -0.80 -41.58
N VAL A 439 8.14 -1.84 -41.79
CA VAL A 439 9.54 -1.70 -42.24
C VAL A 439 9.60 -1.06 -43.62
N GLY A 440 8.76 -1.51 -44.57
CA GLY A 440 8.70 -0.91 -45.90
C GLY A 440 8.35 0.57 -45.87
N ARG A 441 7.34 0.96 -45.06
CA ARG A 441 6.99 2.37 -44.85
C ARG A 441 8.11 3.15 -44.16
N GLY A 442 8.80 2.55 -43.19
CA GLY A 442 9.94 3.19 -42.51
C GLY A 442 11.06 3.57 -43.48
N ILE A 443 11.39 2.68 -44.41
CA ILE A 443 12.39 2.96 -45.46
C ILE A 443 11.91 4.08 -46.38
N LEU A 444 10.63 4.06 -46.80
CA LEU A 444 10.07 5.13 -47.63
C LEU A 444 10.03 6.48 -46.90
N ASN A 445 9.72 6.47 -45.61
CA ASN A 445 9.68 7.68 -44.77
C ASN A 445 11.06 8.30 -44.56
N MET A 446 12.15 7.53 -44.67
CA MET A 446 13.50 8.09 -44.65
C MET A 446 13.80 9.01 -45.84
N HIS A 447 13.13 8.80 -46.98
CA HIS A 447 13.32 9.65 -48.16
C HIS A 447 12.68 11.03 -47.99
N ASP A 448 11.54 11.12 -47.29
CA ASP A 448 10.84 12.37 -47.04
C ASP A 448 10.20 12.37 -45.63
N PRO A 449 11.01 12.65 -44.59
CA PRO A 449 10.57 12.58 -43.20
C PRO A 449 9.55 13.67 -42.85
N GLN A 450 9.64 14.84 -43.51
CA GLN A 450 8.70 15.95 -43.29
C GLN A 450 7.30 15.58 -43.78
N LYS A 451 7.18 15.01 -44.98
CA LYS A 451 5.90 14.54 -45.50
C LYS A 451 5.34 13.38 -44.68
N ALA A 452 6.17 12.46 -44.21
CA ALA A 452 5.76 11.36 -43.36
C ALA A 452 5.16 11.88 -42.03
N ARG A 453 5.83 12.84 -41.40
CA ARG A 453 5.34 13.48 -40.18
C ARG A 453 4.06 14.30 -40.42
N GLY A 454 4.02 15.13 -41.47
CA GLY A 454 2.82 15.90 -41.82
C GLY A 454 1.60 15.01 -42.06
N SER A 455 1.79 13.90 -42.79
CA SER A 455 0.73 12.91 -43.02
C SER A 455 0.26 12.25 -41.72
N PHE A 456 1.18 11.96 -40.80
CA PHE A 456 0.83 11.44 -39.48
C PHE A 456 0.08 12.47 -38.63
N GLN A 457 0.52 13.73 -38.64
CA GLN A 457 -0.15 14.81 -37.92
C GLN A 457 -1.57 15.06 -38.43
N THR A 458 -1.77 15.17 -39.74
CA THR A 458 -3.12 15.29 -40.32
C THR A 458 -4.01 14.10 -39.95
N TYR A 459 -3.43 12.90 -39.89
CA TYR A 459 -4.16 11.73 -39.40
C TYR A 459 -4.57 11.89 -37.93
N ILE A 460 -3.66 12.28 -37.03
CA ILE A 460 -3.99 12.54 -35.63
C ILE A 460 -5.10 13.59 -35.52
N GLU A 461 -4.95 14.73 -36.17
CA GLU A 461 -5.96 15.81 -36.17
C GLU A 461 -7.33 15.30 -36.63
N SER A 462 -7.38 14.47 -37.68
CA SER A 462 -8.64 13.86 -38.14
C SER A 462 -9.30 12.94 -37.11
N GLN A 463 -8.50 12.29 -36.25
CA GLN A 463 -9.02 11.45 -35.16
C GLN A 463 -9.45 12.29 -33.94
N LEU A 464 -8.93 13.51 -33.80
CA LEU A 464 -9.26 14.43 -32.72
C LEU A 464 -10.52 15.26 -33.01
N VAL A 465 -10.83 15.58 -34.28
CA VAL A 465 -12.03 16.38 -34.64
C VAL A 465 -13.34 15.85 -34.02
N PRO A 466 -13.61 14.52 -33.97
CA PRO A 466 -14.81 13.96 -33.32
C PRO A 466 -14.86 14.07 -31.79
N LEU A 467 -13.80 14.56 -31.12
CA LEU A 467 -13.74 14.69 -29.64
C LEU A 467 -14.58 15.84 -29.08
N HIS A 468 -15.22 16.64 -29.91
CA HIS A 468 -16.03 17.76 -29.44
C HIS A 468 -17.31 17.25 -28.78
N VAL A 469 -17.27 17.23 -27.44
CA VAL A 469 -18.41 16.91 -26.59
C VAL A 469 -19.36 18.11 -26.57
N THR A 470 -20.56 17.96 -27.13
CA THR A 470 -21.56 19.04 -27.25
C THR A 470 -22.80 18.71 -26.41
N GLY A 471 -23.22 19.63 -25.53
CA GLY A 471 -24.42 19.49 -24.72
C GLY A 471 -24.43 20.48 -23.56
N GLU A 472 -25.59 21.02 -23.21
CA GLU A 472 -25.73 22.01 -22.15
C GLU A 472 -25.58 21.40 -20.75
N ASP A 473 -26.10 20.18 -20.55
CA ASP A 473 -26.06 19.51 -19.26
C ASP A 473 -24.83 18.59 -19.08
N LYS A 474 -24.46 18.35 -17.82
CA LYS A 474 -23.28 17.54 -17.46
C LYS A 474 -23.41 16.05 -17.79
N PHE A 475 -24.62 15.50 -17.79
CA PHE A 475 -24.85 14.07 -18.00
C PHE A 475 -24.75 13.71 -19.48
N THR A 476 -25.30 14.53 -20.37
CA THR A 476 -25.15 14.36 -21.82
C THR A 476 -23.68 14.40 -22.24
N ARG A 477 -22.92 15.37 -21.70
CA ARG A 477 -21.47 15.46 -21.94
C ARG A 477 -20.71 14.24 -21.42
N LEU A 478 -21.09 13.72 -20.25
CA LEU A 478 -20.49 12.52 -19.69
C LEU A 478 -20.80 11.27 -20.55
N ALA A 479 -22.05 11.11 -20.99
CA ALA A 479 -22.47 10.00 -21.84
C ALA A 479 -21.71 9.97 -23.18
N GLN A 480 -21.56 11.12 -23.83
CA GLN A 480 -20.77 11.27 -25.06
C GLN A 480 -19.29 10.92 -24.84
N ARG A 481 -18.69 11.37 -23.73
CA ARG A 481 -17.32 10.99 -23.37
C ARG A 481 -17.17 9.48 -23.19
N LEU A 482 -18.07 8.85 -22.44
CA LEU A 482 -18.05 7.40 -22.21
C LEU A 482 -18.20 6.62 -23.52
N GLN A 483 -19.12 7.05 -24.40
CA GLN A 483 -19.29 6.46 -25.72
C GLN A 483 -18.02 6.58 -26.56
N PHE A 484 -17.42 7.77 -26.61
CA PHE A 484 -16.18 7.99 -27.32
C PHE A 484 -15.07 7.08 -26.79
N MET A 485 -14.91 6.98 -25.47
CA MET A 485 -13.90 6.13 -24.86
C MET A 485 -14.08 4.66 -25.29
N ASN A 486 -15.30 4.14 -25.21
CA ASN A 486 -15.59 2.73 -25.55
C ASN A 486 -15.32 2.42 -27.04
N GLU A 487 -15.74 3.32 -27.94
CA GLU A 487 -15.64 3.13 -29.39
C GLU A 487 -14.22 3.38 -29.93
N ASN A 488 -13.50 4.35 -29.37
CA ASN A 488 -12.26 4.87 -29.95
C ASN A 488 -11.01 4.49 -29.17
N ILE A 489 -10.99 4.57 -27.84
CA ILE A 489 -9.78 4.27 -27.04
C ILE A 489 -9.40 2.80 -27.21
N SER A 490 -10.38 1.90 -27.23
CA SER A 490 -10.17 0.45 -27.44
C SER A 490 -9.58 0.08 -28.81
N THR A 491 -9.53 1.03 -29.75
CA THR A 491 -8.91 0.83 -31.07
C THR A 491 -7.80 1.83 -31.36
N ALA A 492 -7.54 2.77 -30.47
CA ALA A 492 -6.57 3.84 -30.66
C ALA A 492 -5.17 3.27 -30.91
N LEU A 493 -4.63 2.44 -30.02
CA LEU A 493 -3.31 1.84 -30.21
C LEU A 493 -3.22 1.00 -31.49
N TYR A 494 -4.27 0.23 -31.81
CA TYR A 494 -4.33 -0.56 -33.03
C TYR A 494 -4.26 0.31 -34.30
N ARG A 495 -4.90 1.47 -34.30
CA ARG A 495 -4.92 2.41 -35.44
C ARG A 495 -3.65 3.26 -35.52
N LEU A 496 -3.11 3.64 -34.36
CA LEU A 496 -1.97 4.57 -34.21
C LEU A 496 -0.62 3.89 -34.44
N LEU A 497 -0.34 2.76 -33.78
CA LEU A 497 0.97 2.11 -33.82
C LEU A 497 1.47 1.79 -35.25
N PRO A 498 0.64 1.24 -36.17
CA PRO A 498 1.10 0.96 -37.54
C PRO A 498 1.45 2.21 -38.37
N ARG A 499 0.99 3.39 -37.94
CA ARG A 499 1.28 4.68 -38.59
C ARG A 499 2.41 5.43 -37.88
N PHE A 500 2.50 5.28 -36.56
CA PHE A 500 3.52 5.92 -35.73
C PHE A 500 4.89 5.22 -35.84
N ILE A 501 4.94 3.89 -35.78
CA ILE A 501 6.22 3.13 -35.81
C ILE A 501 7.04 3.44 -37.07
N PRO A 502 6.46 3.52 -38.30
CA PRO A 502 7.22 3.92 -39.49
C PRO A 502 7.80 5.33 -39.45
N VAL A 503 7.28 6.23 -38.60
CA VAL A 503 7.83 7.59 -38.41
C VAL A 503 8.92 7.57 -37.33
N LEU A 504 8.69 6.84 -36.23
CA LEU A 504 9.64 6.72 -35.11
C LEU A 504 10.88 5.89 -35.46
N GLY A 505 10.71 4.77 -36.16
CA GLY A 505 11.79 3.81 -36.45
C GLY A 505 13.02 4.45 -37.11
N PRO A 506 12.84 5.22 -38.21
CA PRO A 506 13.92 6.00 -38.81
C PRO A 506 14.64 6.93 -37.83
N ALA A 507 13.91 7.64 -36.96
CA ALA A 507 14.50 8.55 -35.98
C ALA A 507 15.41 7.81 -34.98
N VAL A 508 14.98 6.64 -34.50
CA VAL A 508 15.78 5.79 -33.59
C VAL A 508 17.05 5.29 -34.30
N VAL A 509 16.96 4.89 -35.56
CA VAL A 509 18.13 4.47 -36.36
C VAL A 509 19.10 5.64 -36.54
N SER A 510 18.60 6.82 -36.91
CA SER A 510 19.42 8.03 -37.05
C SER A 510 20.10 8.43 -35.74
N LEU A 511 19.41 8.34 -34.61
CA LEU A 511 19.99 8.61 -33.29
C LEU A 511 21.08 7.60 -32.91
N GLY A 512 20.89 6.32 -33.26
CA GLY A 512 21.90 5.28 -33.09
C GLY A 512 23.15 5.53 -33.96
N VAL A 513 22.98 6.06 -35.18
CA VAL A 513 24.10 6.49 -36.03
C VAL A 513 24.81 7.70 -35.44
N LEU A 514 24.07 8.73 -35.02
CA LEU A 514 24.62 9.92 -34.36
C LEU A 514 25.42 9.57 -33.11
N THR A 515 24.91 8.63 -32.29
CA THR A 515 25.61 8.14 -31.10
C THR A 515 26.93 7.47 -31.44
N ARG A 516 26.98 6.68 -32.53
CA ARG A 516 28.25 6.08 -32.99
C ARG A 516 29.22 7.13 -33.53
N LEU A 517 28.71 8.14 -34.24
CA LEU A 517 29.52 9.23 -34.78
C LEU A 517 30.08 10.15 -33.69
N ALA A 518 29.35 10.33 -32.58
CA ALA A 518 29.76 11.14 -31.44
C ALA A 518 30.96 10.55 -30.65
N GLY A 519 31.38 9.31 -30.94
CA GLY A 519 32.53 8.66 -30.32
C GLY A 519 32.17 7.95 -29.02
N SER A 520 32.42 6.64 -28.96
CA SER A 520 32.03 5.77 -27.82
C SER A 520 33.11 5.58 -26.75
N GLU A 521 34.22 6.33 -26.76
CA GLU A 521 35.40 5.91 -25.99
C GLU A 521 35.62 6.57 -24.63
N ASN A 522 34.92 7.65 -24.25
CA ASN A 522 35.11 8.25 -22.90
C ASN A 522 33.86 8.88 -22.27
N ASP A 523 32.66 8.63 -22.80
CA ASP A 523 31.43 9.21 -22.24
C ASP A 523 30.96 8.40 -21.02
N VAL A 524 31.59 8.65 -19.86
CA VAL A 524 31.21 8.08 -18.54
C VAL A 524 29.78 8.50 -18.13
N GLN A 525 29.14 9.38 -18.91
CA GLN A 525 27.77 9.88 -18.76
C GLN A 525 26.87 9.49 -19.95
N ALA A 526 27.04 8.30 -20.53
CA ALA A 526 26.07 7.76 -21.49
C ALA A 526 24.71 7.52 -20.79
N ASP A 527 23.85 8.52 -20.80
CA ASP A 527 22.49 8.43 -20.27
C ASP A 527 21.68 7.52 -21.21
N HIS A 528 21.14 6.42 -20.66
CA HIS A 528 20.29 5.47 -21.40
C HIS A 528 20.93 4.82 -22.65
N GLY A 529 22.26 4.83 -22.78
CA GLY A 529 22.98 4.21 -23.91
C GLY A 529 23.06 5.08 -25.18
N PHE A 530 22.69 6.35 -25.10
CA PHE A 530 22.95 7.36 -26.13
C PHE A 530 24.05 8.33 -25.65
N SER A 531 24.84 8.88 -26.58
CA SER A 531 25.87 9.87 -26.22
C SER A 531 25.20 11.18 -25.76
N ALA A 532 25.74 11.82 -24.73
CA ALA A 532 25.24 13.10 -24.24
C ALA A 532 25.23 14.16 -25.35
N ALA A 533 26.28 14.18 -26.19
CA ALA A 533 26.37 15.05 -27.35
C ALA A 533 25.29 14.76 -28.40
N ALA A 534 24.95 13.48 -28.62
CA ALA A 534 23.88 13.11 -29.54
C ALA A 534 22.51 13.57 -29.03
N LEU A 535 22.25 13.46 -27.73
CA LEU A 535 21.03 13.95 -27.10
C LEU A 535 20.95 15.49 -27.11
N GLU A 536 22.06 16.19 -26.91
CA GLU A 536 22.10 17.65 -26.99
C GLU A 536 21.68 18.15 -28.38
N VAL A 537 22.14 17.50 -29.45
CA VAL A 537 21.69 17.81 -30.82
C VAL A 537 20.17 17.65 -30.96
N THR A 538 19.56 16.63 -30.34
CA THR A 538 18.11 16.42 -30.43
C THR A 538 17.28 17.52 -29.74
N ARG A 539 17.84 18.22 -28.74
CA ARG A 539 17.15 19.35 -28.07
C ARG A 539 16.96 20.56 -28.98
N GLY A 540 17.86 20.73 -29.95
CA GLY A 540 17.85 21.84 -30.91
C GLY A 540 17.11 21.53 -32.22
N LEU A 541 16.52 20.34 -32.36
CA LEU A 541 15.77 19.99 -33.56
C LEU A 541 14.45 20.77 -33.62
N PRO A 542 14.02 21.18 -34.82
CA PRO A 542 12.69 21.78 -35.00
C PRO A 542 11.63 20.79 -34.54
N ASP A 543 10.50 21.31 -34.08
CA ASP A 543 9.33 20.53 -33.67
C ASP A 543 9.51 19.69 -32.39
N ASN A 544 10.53 20.01 -31.62
CA ASN A 544 10.63 19.53 -30.25
C ASN A 544 9.61 20.30 -29.39
N VAL A 545 8.45 19.68 -29.16
CA VAL A 545 7.33 20.28 -28.41
C VAL A 545 7.76 20.77 -27.03
N THR A 546 8.68 20.07 -26.35
CA THR A 546 9.19 20.51 -25.05
C THR A 546 9.99 21.82 -25.19
N THR A 547 10.92 21.88 -26.14
CA THR A 547 11.70 23.10 -26.40
C THR A 547 10.79 24.25 -26.84
N GLU A 548 9.81 24.00 -27.71
CA GLU A 548 8.86 25.01 -28.16
C GLU A 548 7.97 25.52 -27.01
N MET A 549 7.43 24.62 -26.20
CA MET A 549 6.64 24.95 -25.02
C MET A 549 7.45 25.75 -24.01
N ASP A 550 8.70 25.37 -23.73
CA ASP A 550 9.60 26.09 -22.83
C ASP A 550 9.89 27.50 -23.34
N MET A 551 10.06 27.67 -24.65
CA MET A 551 10.22 28.99 -25.27
C MET A 551 8.95 29.84 -25.15
N VAL A 552 7.76 29.25 -25.28
CA VAL A 552 6.50 29.97 -25.04
C VAL A 552 6.35 30.33 -23.56
N LEU A 553 6.64 29.41 -22.63
CA LEU A 553 6.62 29.67 -21.19
C LEU A 553 7.59 30.80 -20.81
N TRP A 554 8.80 30.80 -21.37
CA TRP A 554 9.77 31.86 -21.15
C TRP A 554 9.25 33.22 -21.64
N ARG A 555 8.58 33.27 -22.80
CA ARG A 555 7.92 34.49 -23.29
C ARG A 555 6.78 34.92 -22.36
N THR A 556 5.91 34.00 -21.95
CA THR A 556 4.81 34.25 -21.00
C THR A 556 5.35 34.82 -19.70
N ALA A 557 6.39 34.22 -19.12
CA ALA A 557 7.05 34.72 -17.91
C ALA A 557 7.67 36.11 -18.12
N SER A 558 8.27 36.35 -19.29
CA SER A 558 8.86 37.66 -19.63
C SER A 558 7.80 38.76 -19.73
N VAL A 559 6.65 38.48 -20.34
CA VAL A 559 5.52 39.40 -20.42
C VAL A 559 4.98 39.72 -19.03
N ILE A 560 4.77 38.70 -18.19
CA ILE A 560 4.31 38.88 -16.80
C ILE A 560 5.30 39.71 -15.99
N ARG A 561 6.61 39.50 -16.18
CA ARG A 561 7.67 40.24 -15.48
C ARG A 561 7.77 41.71 -15.90
N GLN A 562 7.43 42.04 -17.16
CA GLN A 562 7.51 43.40 -17.68
C GLN A 562 6.32 44.27 -17.23
N ASP A 563 5.18 43.66 -16.96
CA ASP A 563 4.00 44.36 -16.41
C ASP A 563 4.05 44.40 -14.88
N ARG A 564 4.07 45.61 -14.31
CA ARG A 564 4.28 45.81 -12.87
C ARG A 564 3.19 45.15 -12.02
N ASP A 565 1.94 45.26 -12.43
CA ASP A 565 0.80 44.75 -11.67
C ASP A 565 0.72 43.22 -11.76
N SER A 566 0.98 42.65 -12.95
CA SER A 566 1.12 41.20 -13.16
C SER A 566 2.26 40.61 -12.35
N PHE A 567 3.43 41.27 -12.33
CA PHE A 567 4.59 40.79 -11.59
C PHE A 567 4.33 40.79 -10.07
N ALA A 568 3.73 41.87 -9.54
CA ALA A 568 3.33 41.93 -8.13
C ALA A 568 2.33 40.83 -7.77
N ALA A 569 1.33 40.58 -8.63
CA ALA A 569 0.36 39.50 -8.42
C ALA A 569 1.00 38.11 -8.28
N PHE A 570 2.10 37.84 -9.00
CA PHE A 570 2.84 36.58 -8.95
C PHE A 570 3.79 36.46 -7.76
N LEU A 571 4.20 37.59 -7.15
CA LEU A 571 4.99 37.59 -5.91
C LEU A 571 4.11 37.44 -4.67
N ASP A 572 2.90 37.99 -4.70
CA ASP A 572 2.00 38.07 -3.56
C ASP A 572 1.04 36.87 -3.44
N SER A 573 1.10 35.91 -4.36
CA SER A 573 0.18 34.76 -4.40
C SER A 573 0.93 33.46 -4.67
N ASP A 574 0.51 32.39 -3.99
CA ASP A 574 0.98 31.06 -4.30
C ASP A 574 0.34 30.51 -5.59
N ALA A 575 0.78 29.34 -6.05
CA ALA A 575 0.30 28.74 -7.29
C ALA A 575 -1.22 28.48 -7.28
N ARG A 576 -1.81 28.11 -6.13
CA ARG A 576 -3.26 27.89 -6.02
C ARG A 576 -4.03 29.20 -6.12
N GLY A 577 -3.56 30.25 -5.44
CA GLY A 577 -4.13 31.59 -5.52
C GLY A 577 -4.11 32.13 -6.94
N LEU A 578 -2.99 31.99 -7.65
CA LEU A 578 -2.86 32.39 -9.05
C LEU A 578 -3.80 31.60 -9.98
N ALA A 579 -3.91 30.29 -9.80
CA ALA A 579 -4.82 29.46 -10.58
C ALA A 579 -6.29 29.86 -10.38
N SER A 580 -6.70 30.10 -9.13
CA SER A 580 -8.06 30.58 -8.83
C SER A 580 -8.34 31.94 -9.46
N ARG A 581 -7.38 32.87 -9.40
CA ARG A 581 -7.51 34.20 -10.03
C ARG A 581 -7.59 34.11 -11.56
N TYR A 582 -6.77 33.26 -12.18
CA TYR A 582 -6.83 33.01 -13.63
C TYR A 582 -8.20 32.48 -14.06
N LEU A 583 -8.72 31.47 -13.36
CA LEU A 583 -10.02 30.86 -13.66
C LEU A 583 -11.19 31.83 -13.49
N ASN A 584 -11.07 32.75 -12.53
CA ASN A 584 -12.07 33.80 -12.28
C ASN A 584 -11.86 35.04 -13.16
N GLY A 585 -10.83 35.08 -14.01
CA GLY A 585 -10.51 36.23 -14.85
C GLY A 585 -10.06 37.48 -14.08
N THR A 586 -9.51 37.32 -12.87
CA THR A 586 -9.12 38.42 -11.97
C THR A 586 -7.60 38.64 -11.89
N LEU A 587 -6.82 38.01 -12.77
CA LEU A 587 -5.43 38.39 -12.95
C LEU A 587 -5.33 39.72 -13.71
N PRO A 588 -4.25 40.50 -13.48
CA PRO A 588 -3.96 41.67 -14.29
C PRO A 588 -3.89 41.31 -15.78
N GLY A 589 -4.29 42.24 -16.64
CA GLY A 589 -4.61 41.95 -18.05
C GLY A 589 -3.48 41.30 -18.84
N ALA A 590 -2.22 41.68 -18.59
CA ALA A 590 -1.06 41.09 -19.25
C ALA A 590 -0.85 39.62 -18.84
N ALA A 591 -0.93 39.31 -17.54
CA ALA A 591 -0.88 37.94 -17.04
C ALA A 591 -2.06 37.09 -17.52
N GLN A 592 -3.29 37.61 -17.46
CA GLN A 592 -4.48 36.89 -17.89
C GLN A 592 -4.38 36.51 -19.38
N THR A 593 -3.96 37.46 -20.22
CA THR A 593 -3.82 37.23 -21.67
C THR A 593 -2.70 36.24 -21.96
N ALA A 594 -1.50 36.45 -21.40
CA ALA A 594 -0.34 35.61 -21.67
C ALA A 594 -0.54 34.16 -21.21
N LEU A 595 -1.23 33.94 -20.09
CA LEU A 595 -1.63 32.61 -19.65
C LEU A 595 -2.73 32.01 -20.54
N THR A 596 -3.72 32.80 -20.95
CA THR A 596 -4.79 32.32 -21.85
C THR A 596 -4.23 31.85 -23.19
N ASP A 597 -3.29 32.61 -23.77
CA ASP A 597 -2.63 32.24 -25.02
C ASP A 597 -1.80 30.96 -24.88
N PHE A 598 -1.05 30.83 -23.78
CA PHE A 598 -0.34 29.60 -23.46
C PHE A 598 -1.30 28.41 -23.32
N MET A 599 -2.39 28.57 -22.56
CA MET A 599 -3.38 27.52 -22.31
C MET A 599 -4.19 27.16 -23.56
N LYS A 600 -4.37 28.09 -24.51
CA LYS A 600 -5.03 27.78 -25.79
C LYS A 600 -4.21 26.81 -26.64
N GLN A 601 -2.88 26.88 -26.53
CA GLN A 601 -1.97 26.03 -27.29
C GLN A 601 -1.56 24.76 -26.53
N TYR A 602 -1.36 24.85 -25.22
CA TYR A 602 -0.78 23.79 -24.39
C TYR A 602 -1.62 23.42 -23.16
N GLY A 603 -2.77 24.06 -22.95
CA GLY A 603 -3.70 23.70 -21.88
C GLY A 603 -4.43 22.39 -22.20
N MET A 604 -4.65 21.58 -21.16
CA MET A 604 -5.40 20.32 -21.24
C MET A 604 -6.92 20.51 -21.26
#